data_AF-A0A7U9XHP0-F1
#
_entry.id   AF-A0A7U9XHP0-F1
#
_cell.length_a   1.000
_cell.length_b   1.000
_cell.length_c   1.000
_cell.angle_alpha   90.00
_cell.angle_beta   90.00
_cell.angle_gamma   90.00
#
_symmetry.space_group_name_H-M   'P 1'
#
loop_
_entity.id
_entity.type
_entity.pdbx_description
1 polymer ?
#
loop_
_entity_poly.entity_id
_entity_poly.type
_entity_poly.pdbx_seq_one_letter_code
_entity_poly.pdbx_strand_id
1 'polypeptide(L)'
;MDIRSTYGTYDVQYGNVRRPNHWNTSWDQAKFESVAHRFADLSERNYGVSILNDCKYGHDIKDNVLRISLLRAGTHPDHLQDQGVHTFTYALLPHKGDFIEGRVVQEAFALNEPMQVMEGKSVLPYDSFLSFDNDQVEVDAVKKSEDGQYIVIRFHEFAGSKQNVTVKPGFGYQAWAQCDLRERPITEFVPGEISMSLHPYEIMTILVKA
;
A
#
# COMPACT_ATOMS: atom_id res chain seq x y z
N MET A 1 -14.64 -13.14 14.32
CA MET A 1 -14.00 -14.10 13.40
C MET A 1 -13.41 -15.21 14.22
N ASP A 2 -13.44 -16.45 13.73
CA ASP A 2 -12.78 -17.57 14.40
C ASP A 2 -11.31 -17.65 13.95
N ILE A 3 -10.53 -16.63 14.34
CA ILE A 3 -9.10 -16.49 14.01
C ILE A 3 -8.37 -16.21 15.30
N ARG A 4 -7.30 -16.96 15.58
CA ARG A 4 -6.52 -16.79 16.81
C ARG A 4 -5.20 -16.09 16.53
N SER A 5 -5.18 -14.79 16.74
CA SER A 5 -3.95 -13.98 16.73
C SER A 5 -3.81 -13.17 18.03
N THR A 6 -2.62 -12.63 18.29
CA THR A 6 -2.36 -11.68 19.39
C THR A 6 -2.24 -10.23 18.90
N TYR A 7 -2.33 -10.02 17.58
CA TYR A 7 -2.23 -8.70 16.95
C TYR A 7 -3.08 -8.63 15.67
N GLY A 8 -3.42 -7.41 15.27
CA GLY A 8 -3.88 -7.07 13.93
C GLY A 8 -2.81 -6.30 13.16
N THR A 9 -2.82 -6.42 11.83
CA THR A 9 -1.91 -5.71 10.92
C THR A 9 -2.68 -4.58 10.24
N TYR A 10 -2.18 -3.36 10.33
CA TYR A 10 -2.86 -2.16 9.82
C TYR A 10 -2.00 -1.50 8.74
N ASP A 11 -2.63 -1.10 7.64
CA ASP A 11 -1.98 -0.35 6.56
C ASP A 11 -1.55 1.03 7.03
N VAL A 12 -0.29 1.40 6.75
CA VAL A 12 0.25 2.75 6.99
C VAL A 12 1.03 3.20 5.76
N GLN A 13 1.50 4.44 5.77
CA GLN A 13 2.31 4.97 4.67
C GLN A 13 3.55 4.09 4.44
N TYR A 14 3.66 3.54 3.23
CA TYR A 14 4.79 2.74 2.76
C TYR A 14 5.09 1.48 3.58
N GLY A 15 4.07 0.86 4.18
CA GLY A 15 4.24 -0.38 4.93
C GLY A 15 3.07 -0.72 5.82
N ASN A 16 3.32 -1.46 6.89
CA ASN A 16 2.28 -1.88 7.83
C ASN A 16 2.74 -1.78 9.28
N VAL A 17 1.78 -1.72 10.20
CA VAL A 17 2.04 -1.74 11.63
C VAL A 17 1.21 -2.81 12.32
N ARG A 18 1.87 -3.60 13.17
CA ARG A 18 1.19 -4.59 14.01
C ARG A 18 0.80 -3.96 15.35
N ARG A 19 -0.46 -4.12 15.75
CA ARG A 19 -0.99 -3.64 17.03
C ARG A 19 -1.61 -4.79 17.83
N PRO A 20 -1.38 -4.87 19.15
CA PRO A 20 -2.00 -5.91 19.98
C PRO A 20 -3.53 -5.87 19.93
N ASN A 21 -4.14 -7.05 19.86
CA ASN A 21 -5.60 -7.20 19.85
C ASN A 21 -6.22 -7.45 21.25
N HIS A 22 -5.42 -7.32 22.31
CA HIS A 22 -5.81 -7.51 23.70
C HIS A 22 -5.62 -6.23 24.53
N TRP A 23 -6.06 -6.26 25.79
CA TRP A 23 -6.06 -5.11 26.71
C TRP A 23 -5.19 -5.36 27.96
N ASN A 24 -3.91 -5.67 27.77
CA ASN A 24 -3.04 -6.07 28.89
C ASN A 24 -2.40 -4.87 29.61
N THR A 25 -2.29 -3.72 28.94
CA THR A 25 -1.68 -2.51 29.49
C THR A 25 -2.60 -1.29 29.38
N SER A 26 -2.36 -0.25 30.19
CA SER A 26 -3.06 1.04 30.04
C SER A 26 -2.85 1.67 28.67
N TRP A 27 -1.71 1.39 28.03
CA TRP A 27 -1.40 1.78 26.66
C TRP A 27 -2.25 1.05 25.63
N ASP A 28 -2.59 -0.21 25.88
CA ASP A 28 -3.53 -0.94 25.04
C ASP A 28 -4.94 -0.37 25.22
N GLN A 29 -5.34 -0.03 26.46
CA GLN A 29 -6.62 0.63 26.79
C GLN A 29 -6.81 1.98 26.09
N ALA A 30 -5.74 2.74 25.92
CA ALA A 30 -5.78 4.00 25.19
C ALA A 30 -5.94 3.84 23.66
N LYS A 31 -5.68 2.65 23.10
CA LYS A 31 -5.78 2.36 21.65
C LYS A 31 -7.07 1.60 21.34
N PHE A 32 -8.20 2.27 21.60
CA PHE A 32 -9.53 1.76 21.27
C PHE A 32 -9.85 1.85 19.78
N GLU A 33 -9.07 2.61 19.04
CA GLU A 33 -9.16 2.79 17.60
C GLU A 33 -7.74 3.02 17.07
N SER A 34 -7.41 2.35 15.97
CA SER A 34 -6.14 2.48 15.27
C SER A 34 -6.39 3.02 13.87
N VAL A 35 -5.48 3.88 13.43
CA VAL A 35 -5.48 4.38 12.05
C VAL A 35 -5.00 3.26 11.13
N ALA A 36 -5.79 2.99 10.09
CA ALA A 36 -5.39 2.18 8.94
C ALA A 36 -5.77 2.94 7.68
N HIS A 37 -4.92 2.92 6.66
CA HIS A 37 -5.20 3.61 5.41
C HIS A 37 -6.20 2.84 4.56
N ARG A 38 -5.76 1.76 3.90
CA ARG A 38 -6.60 1.02 2.94
C ARG A 38 -7.12 -0.30 3.48
N PHE A 39 -6.41 -0.92 4.43
CA PHE A 39 -6.82 -2.20 5.01
C PHE A 39 -6.47 -2.35 6.49
N ALA A 40 -7.22 -3.22 7.15
CA ALA A 40 -6.90 -3.79 8.45
C ALA A 40 -7.09 -5.32 8.39
N ASP A 41 -6.05 -6.06 8.76
CA ASP A 41 -5.96 -7.51 8.62
C ASP A 41 -5.89 -8.21 9.99
N LEU A 42 -6.63 -9.30 10.12
CA LEU A 42 -6.51 -10.25 11.22
C LEU A 42 -6.30 -11.64 10.63
N SER A 43 -5.09 -12.16 10.79
CA SER A 43 -4.72 -13.45 10.24
C SER A 43 -4.03 -14.36 11.26
N GLU A 44 -4.19 -15.66 11.03
CA GLU A 44 -3.33 -16.71 11.57
C GLU A 44 -2.57 -17.39 10.42
N ARG A 45 -1.86 -18.49 10.68
CA ARG A 45 -0.92 -19.06 9.70
C ARG A 45 -1.56 -19.56 8.40
N ASN A 46 -2.82 -19.99 8.44
CA ASN A 46 -3.49 -20.67 7.33
C ASN A 46 -4.75 -19.96 6.85
N TYR A 47 -5.21 -18.93 7.56
CA TYR A 47 -6.42 -18.20 7.24
C TYR A 47 -6.35 -16.77 7.80
N GLY A 48 -6.84 -15.82 7.02
CA GLY A 48 -6.96 -14.43 7.41
C GLY A 48 -8.21 -13.80 6.87
N VAL A 49 -8.64 -12.73 7.53
CA VAL A 49 -9.72 -11.89 7.05
C VAL A 49 -9.31 -10.43 7.18
N SER A 50 -9.32 -9.75 6.05
CA SER A 50 -9.03 -8.33 5.93
C SER A 50 -10.29 -7.53 5.67
N ILE A 51 -10.39 -6.34 6.28
CA ILE A 51 -11.32 -5.30 5.88
C ILE A 51 -10.57 -4.32 5.00
N LEU A 52 -11.11 -4.05 3.81
CA LEU A 52 -10.62 -3.05 2.86
C LEU A 52 -11.57 -1.85 2.84
N ASN A 53 -11.06 -0.66 2.59
CA ASN A 53 -11.87 0.55 2.47
C ASN A 53 -11.23 1.58 1.50
N ASP A 54 -12.02 2.56 1.07
CA ASP A 54 -11.57 3.68 0.22
C ASP A 54 -11.54 5.05 0.92
N CYS A 55 -12.20 5.19 2.07
CA CYS A 55 -12.44 6.51 2.66
C CYS A 55 -12.55 6.53 4.20
N LYS A 56 -12.13 5.46 4.89
CA LYS A 56 -12.28 5.31 6.34
C LYS A 56 -10.96 4.95 6.99
N TYR A 57 -10.55 5.78 7.94
CA TYR A 57 -9.25 5.62 8.58
C TYR A 57 -9.33 4.96 9.96
N GLY A 58 -10.51 4.93 10.58
CA GLY A 58 -10.72 4.40 11.92
C GLY A 58 -11.07 2.92 11.93
N HIS A 59 -10.19 2.11 12.52
CA HIS A 59 -10.38 0.65 12.63
C HIS A 59 -10.11 0.17 14.04
N ASP A 60 -10.73 -0.94 14.41
CA ASP A 60 -10.46 -1.60 15.68
C ASP A 60 -10.52 -3.12 15.53
N ILE A 61 -9.48 -3.81 16.02
CA ILE A 61 -9.40 -5.27 16.05
C ILE A 61 -9.19 -5.70 17.50
N LYS A 62 -10.25 -6.19 18.13
CA LYS A 62 -10.26 -6.63 19.53
C LYS A 62 -11.10 -7.88 19.70
N ASP A 63 -10.63 -8.80 20.54
CA ASP A 63 -11.32 -10.07 20.84
C ASP A 63 -11.76 -10.82 19.57
N ASN A 64 -10.89 -10.80 18.55
CA ASN A 64 -11.11 -11.40 17.22
C ASN A 64 -12.29 -10.82 16.43
N VAL A 65 -12.73 -9.61 16.78
CA VAL A 65 -13.73 -8.84 16.05
C VAL A 65 -13.03 -7.69 15.32
N LEU A 66 -13.14 -7.65 14.00
CA LEU A 66 -12.76 -6.47 13.22
C LEU A 66 -13.94 -5.49 13.15
N ARG A 67 -13.67 -4.22 13.39
CA ARG A 67 -14.61 -3.10 13.33
C ARG A 67 -14.02 -1.98 12.50
N ILE A 68 -14.88 -1.28 11.76
CA ILE A 68 -14.55 -0.07 11.02
C ILE A 68 -15.50 1.05 11.44
N SER A 69 -14.94 2.21 11.77
CA SER A 69 -15.70 3.41 12.11
C SER A 69 -16.16 4.08 10.83
N LEU A 70 -17.47 4.02 10.55
CA LEU A 70 -18.03 4.59 9.32
C LEU A 70 -18.28 6.10 9.41
N LEU A 71 -18.75 6.61 10.54
CA LEU A 71 -19.04 8.03 10.70
C LEU A 71 -19.03 8.41 12.17
N ARG A 72 -18.58 9.62 12.47
CA ARG A 72 -18.68 10.22 13.80
C ARG A 72 -19.28 11.63 13.68
N ALA A 73 -20.57 11.75 13.98
CA ALA A 73 -21.28 13.03 13.97
C ALA A 73 -21.11 13.75 15.32
N GLY A 74 -19.94 14.36 15.54
CA GLY A 74 -19.72 15.26 16.68
C GLY A 74 -20.52 16.55 16.51
N THR A 75 -21.05 17.11 17.60
CA THR A 75 -21.80 18.39 17.56
C THR A 75 -20.95 19.59 17.94
N HIS A 76 -19.66 19.39 18.20
CA HIS A 76 -18.70 20.44 18.55
C HIS A 76 -17.36 20.07 17.88
N PRO A 77 -16.68 21.02 17.20
CA PRO A 77 -16.97 22.45 17.12
C PRO A 77 -18.09 22.85 16.16
N ASP A 78 -18.56 21.93 15.31
CA ASP A 78 -19.59 22.19 14.30
C ASP A 78 -20.87 21.38 14.58
N HIS A 79 -22.02 22.05 14.63
CA HIS A 79 -23.32 21.43 14.89
C HIS A 79 -23.93 20.76 13.65
N LEU A 80 -23.44 21.10 12.46
CA LEU A 80 -23.89 20.54 11.18
C LEU A 80 -22.93 19.48 10.64
N GLN A 81 -21.91 19.11 11.42
CA GLN A 81 -20.90 18.16 11.01
C GLN A 81 -21.53 16.86 10.48
N ASP A 82 -21.09 16.44 9.30
CA ASP A 82 -21.45 15.17 8.66
C ASP A 82 -22.97 14.95 8.47
N GLN A 83 -23.77 16.02 8.39
CA GLN A 83 -25.17 15.93 7.98
C GLN A 83 -25.27 15.77 6.45
N GLY A 84 -26.07 14.81 5.98
CA GLY A 84 -26.33 14.60 4.56
C GLY A 84 -26.22 13.14 4.14
N VAL A 85 -26.13 12.93 2.83
CA VAL A 85 -25.95 11.59 2.25
C VAL A 85 -24.47 11.29 2.14
N HIS A 86 -24.06 10.16 2.72
CA HIS A 86 -22.70 9.65 2.64
C HIS A 86 -22.69 8.31 1.91
N THR A 87 -21.69 8.09 1.08
CA THR A 87 -21.43 6.81 0.43
C THR A 87 -20.12 6.26 0.98
N PHE A 88 -20.13 4.99 1.39
CA PHE A 88 -18.97 4.33 1.96
C PHE A 88 -18.72 3.04 1.19
N THR A 89 -17.49 2.83 0.72
CA THR A 89 -17.08 1.57 0.13
C THR A 89 -16.20 0.83 1.12
N TYR A 90 -16.56 -0.41 1.42
CA TYR A 90 -15.72 -1.32 2.18
C TYR A 90 -15.98 -2.75 1.71
N ALA A 91 -14.96 -3.59 1.82
CA ALA A 91 -15.02 -4.98 1.43
C ALA A 91 -14.45 -5.87 2.54
N LEU A 92 -15.01 -7.08 2.64
CA LEU A 92 -14.45 -8.13 3.48
C LEU A 92 -13.72 -9.10 2.55
N LEU A 93 -12.43 -9.32 2.79
CA LEU A 93 -11.59 -10.20 2.02
C LEU A 93 -11.11 -11.36 2.91
N PRO A 94 -11.78 -12.53 2.86
CA PRO A 94 -11.21 -13.77 3.36
C PRO A 94 -10.04 -14.21 2.46
N HIS A 95 -8.93 -14.60 3.06
CA HIS A 95 -7.76 -15.04 2.31
C HIS A 95 -7.00 -16.17 3.02
N LYS A 96 -6.08 -16.77 2.28
CA LYS A 96 -5.16 -17.78 2.79
C LYS A 96 -3.97 -17.10 3.46
N GLY A 97 -3.50 -17.67 4.56
CA GLY A 97 -2.31 -17.19 5.26
C GLY A 97 -2.47 -15.78 5.80
N ASP A 98 -1.39 -15.00 5.73
CA ASP A 98 -1.36 -13.60 6.16
C ASP A 98 -1.67 -12.62 5.02
N PHE A 99 -1.61 -11.32 5.32
CA PHE A 99 -1.90 -10.26 4.35
C PHE A 99 -0.99 -10.30 3.09
N ILE A 100 0.19 -10.93 3.17
CA ILE A 100 1.13 -11.07 2.05
C ILE A 100 0.67 -12.23 1.15
N GLU A 101 0.49 -13.43 1.70
CA GLU A 101 0.01 -14.59 0.92
C GLU A 101 -1.40 -14.33 0.36
N GLY A 102 -2.23 -13.60 1.12
CA GLY A 102 -3.58 -13.20 0.73
C GLY A 102 -3.66 -12.09 -0.30
N ARG A 103 -2.54 -11.50 -0.71
CA ARG A 103 -2.46 -10.35 -1.66
C ARG A 103 -3.34 -9.17 -1.24
N VAL A 104 -3.45 -8.92 0.05
CA VAL A 104 -4.36 -7.92 0.62
C VAL A 104 -4.00 -6.51 0.14
N VAL A 105 -2.70 -6.20 0.02
CA VAL A 105 -2.23 -4.89 -0.46
C VAL A 105 -2.69 -4.64 -1.90
N GLN A 106 -2.58 -5.65 -2.77
CA GLN A 106 -2.98 -5.56 -4.17
C GLN A 106 -4.50 -5.41 -4.33
N GLU A 107 -5.29 -6.18 -3.57
CA GLU A 107 -6.76 -6.05 -3.58
C GLU A 107 -7.21 -4.72 -2.98
N ALA A 108 -6.53 -4.23 -1.94
CA ALA A 108 -6.76 -2.90 -1.36
C ALA A 108 -6.45 -1.79 -2.36
N PHE A 109 -5.36 -1.92 -3.11
CA PHE A 109 -5.02 -0.99 -4.21
C PHE A 109 -6.10 -1.02 -5.28
N ALA A 110 -6.51 -2.20 -5.77
CA ALA A 110 -7.52 -2.33 -6.81
C ALA A 110 -8.89 -1.74 -6.42
N LEU A 111 -9.25 -1.79 -5.14
CA LEU A 111 -10.45 -1.14 -4.61
C LEU A 111 -10.36 0.39 -4.66
N ASN A 112 -9.17 0.94 -4.39
CA ASN A 112 -8.92 2.38 -4.33
C ASN A 112 -8.63 3.00 -5.71
N GLU A 113 -8.06 2.22 -6.63
CA GLU A 113 -7.70 2.63 -7.99
C GLU A 113 -8.40 1.75 -9.02
N PRO A 114 -9.71 1.95 -9.26
CA PRO A 114 -10.48 1.15 -10.19
C PRO A 114 -10.00 1.35 -11.63
N MET A 115 -9.99 0.27 -12.40
CA MET A 115 -9.60 0.28 -13.82
C MET A 115 -10.47 1.27 -14.61
N GLN A 116 -9.81 2.17 -15.34
CA GLN A 116 -10.46 3.10 -16.24
C GLN A 116 -10.55 2.50 -17.65
N VAL A 117 -11.75 2.56 -18.24
CA VAL A 117 -12.00 2.06 -19.60
C VAL A 117 -12.44 3.24 -20.48
N MET A 118 -11.83 3.36 -21.65
CA MET A 118 -12.14 4.39 -22.65
C MET A 118 -12.29 3.74 -24.02
N GLU A 119 -13.23 4.25 -24.82
CA GLU A 119 -13.41 3.79 -26.19
C GLU A 119 -12.23 4.24 -27.07
N GLY A 120 -11.66 3.31 -27.83
CA GLY A 120 -10.55 3.61 -28.74
C GLY A 120 -9.86 2.36 -29.28
N LYS A 121 -8.79 2.58 -30.04
CA LYS A 121 -7.84 1.53 -30.46
C LYS A 121 -6.48 1.86 -29.88
N SER A 122 -5.91 0.92 -29.14
CA SER A 122 -4.57 1.04 -28.58
C SER A 122 -3.64 0.05 -29.26
N VAL A 123 -2.54 0.53 -29.82
CA VAL A 123 -1.41 -0.29 -30.26
C VAL A 123 -0.20 0.25 -29.53
N LEU A 124 0.10 -0.35 -28.39
CA LEU A 124 1.29 -0.01 -27.61
C LEU A 124 2.43 -0.96 -28.01
N PRO A 125 3.68 -0.49 -28.03
CA PRO A 125 4.83 -1.35 -28.27
C PRO A 125 5.17 -2.24 -27.06
N TYR A 126 4.38 -2.19 -25.99
CA TYR A 126 4.56 -2.90 -24.73
C TYR A 126 3.21 -3.30 -24.12
N ASP A 127 3.22 -4.39 -23.33
CA ASP A 127 2.04 -4.86 -22.60
C ASP A 127 1.83 -4.08 -21.28
N SER A 128 2.91 -3.64 -20.64
CA SER A 128 2.87 -2.81 -19.44
C SER A 128 3.90 -1.68 -19.53
N PHE A 129 3.52 -0.49 -19.05
CA PHE A 129 4.45 0.64 -18.97
C PHE A 129 5.58 0.39 -17.96
N LEU A 130 5.26 -0.28 -16.85
CA LEU A 130 6.17 -0.61 -15.77
C LEU A 130 5.74 -1.93 -15.12
N SER A 131 6.68 -2.82 -14.86
CA SER A 131 6.42 -4.06 -14.13
C SER A 131 7.58 -4.42 -13.22
N PHE A 132 7.31 -5.28 -12.24
CA PHE A 132 8.28 -5.81 -11.29
C PHE A 132 8.23 -7.34 -11.37
N ASP A 133 9.32 -8.01 -11.02
CA ASP A 133 9.36 -9.46 -10.86
C ASP A 133 9.01 -9.93 -9.43
N ASN A 134 8.59 -8.98 -8.58
CA ASN A 134 8.35 -9.19 -7.17
C ASN A 134 7.00 -8.59 -6.76
N ASP A 135 6.12 -9.44 -6.23
CA ASP A 135 4.77 -9.05 -5.82
C ASP A 135 4.73 -8.34 -4.45
N GLN A 136 5.86 -8.25 -3.73
CA GLN A 136 5.96 -7.63 -2.40
C GLN A 136 6.41 -6.16 -2.45
N VAL A 137 6.31 -5.56 -3.64
CA VAL A 137 6.63 -4.17 -3.92
C VAL A 137 5.41 -3.47 -4.47
N GLU A 138 5.19 -2.24 -4.03
CA GLU A 138 4.12 -1.39 -4.55
C GLU A 138 4.69 -0.11 -5.17
N VAL A 139 4.14 0.30 -6.31
CA VAL A 139 4.54 1.53 -7.00
C VAL A 139 3.83 2.72 -6.36
N ASP A 140 4.60 3.68 -5.91
CA ASP A 140 4.09 4.90 -5.29
C ASP A 140 3.93 6.03 -6.31
N ALA A 141 4.89 6.15 -7.23
CA ALA A 141 4.87 7.22 -8.22
C ALA A 141 5.67 6.85 -9.47
N VAL A 142 5.11 7.26 -10.61
CA VAL A 142 5.79 7.31 -11.90
C VAL A 142 5.56 8.68 -12.49
N LYS A 143 6.62 9.49 -12.63
CA LYS A 143 6.51 10.85 -13.16
C LYS A 143 7.75 11.27 -13.93
N LYS A 144 7.68 12.40 -14.64
CA LYS A 144 8.89 13.06 -15.15
C LYS A 144 9.60 13.80 -14.02
N SER A 145 10.93 13.89 -14.07
CA SER A 145 11.70 14.77 -13.21
C SER A 145 11.33 16.24 -13.47
N GLU A 146 11.56 17.11 -12.50
CA GLU A 146 11.22 18.54 -12.63
C GLU A 146 11.92 19.22 -13.82
N ASP A 147 13.15 18.80 -14.15
CA ASP A 147 13.93 19.26 -15.31
C ASP A 147 13.57 18.53 -16.62
N GLY A 148 12.64 17.57 -16.56
CA GLY A 148 12.17 16.78 -17.69
C GLY A 148 13.19 15.80 -18.28
N GLN A 149 14.35 15.62 -17.67
CA GLN A 149 15.44 14.80 -18.19
C GLN A 149 15.24 13.30 -17.93
N TYR A 150 14.47 12.93 -16.90
CA TYR A 150 14.34 11.56 -16.43
C TYR A 150 12.89 11.17 -16.18
N ILE A 151 12.65 9.86 -16.17
CA ILE A 151 11.46 9.26 -15.58
C ILE A 151 11.84 8.85 -14.15
N VAL A 152 11.17 9.44 -13.18
CA VAL A 152 11.28 9.12 -11.75
C VAL A 152 10.31 7.99 -11.45
N ILE A 153 10.82 6.90 -10.90
CA ILE A 153 10.02 5.77 -10.43
C ILE A 153 10.28 5.60 -8.94
N ARG A 154 9.22 5.66 -8.14
CA ARG A 154 9.25 5.42 -6.69
C ARG A 154 8.38 4.22 -6.35
N PHE A 155 8.90 3.36 -5.50
CA PHE A 155 8.24 2.17 -5.02
C PHE A 155 8.78 1.79 -3.65
N HIS A 156 8.04 0.97 -2.92
CA HIS A 156 8.45 0.52 -1.59
C HIS A 156 8.19 -0.98 -1.39
N GLU A 157 8.98 -1.59 -0.51
CA GLU A 157 8.73 -2.94 0.00
C GLU A 157 7.71 -2.87 1.14
N PHE A 158 6.62 -3.64 1.06
CA PHE A 158 5.54 -3.57 2.07
C PHE A 158 5.45 -4.80 2.97
N ALA A 159 6.19 -5.87 2.68
CA ALA A 159 6.11 -7.14 3.42
C ALA A 159 7.01 -7.18 4.67
N GLY A 160 7.90 -6.20 4.87
CA GLY A 160 8.79 -6.12 6.02
C GLY A 160 9.95 -7.12 5.94
N SER A 161 10.39 -7.46 4.73
CA SER A 161 11.43 -8.45 4.47
C SER A 161 12.43 -7.96 3.43
N LYS A 162 13.63 -8.56 3.41
CA LYS A 162 14.62 -8.21 2.40
C LYS A 162 14.21 -8.81 1.06
N GLN A 163 14.07 -7.97 0.04
CA GLN A 163 13.62 -8.38 -1.29
C GLN A 163 14.68 -8.10 -2.35
N ASN A 164 14.79 -8.98 -3.34
CA ASN A 164 15.51 -8.68 -4.57
C ASN A 164 14.45 -8.35 -5.63
N VAL A 165 14.67 -7.25 -6.34
CA VAL A 165 13.66 -6.65 -7.21
C VAL A 165 14.31 -6.22 -8.50
N THR A 166 13.72 -6.65 -9.61
CA THR A 166 14.04 -6.20 -10.95
C THR A 166 12.89 -5.38 -11.51
N VAL A 167 13.18 -4.11 -11.79
CA VAL A 167 12.25 -3.17 -12.42
C VAL A 167 12.33 -3.35 -13.93
N LYS A 168 11.18 -3.52 -14.59
CA LYS A 168 11.06 -3.78 -16.03
C LYS A 168 10.22 -2.67 -16.68
N PRO A 169 10.87 -1.59 -17.15
CA PRO A 169 10.19 -0.59 -17.97
C PRO A 169 9.74 -1.18 -19.31
N GLY A 170 8.52 -0.85 -19.75
CA GLY A 170 8.01 -1.24 -21.07
C GLY A 170 8.62 -0.44 -22.23
N PHE A 171 9.49 0.52 -21.93
CA PHE A 171 10.11 1.43 -22.89
C PHE A 171 11.64 1.26 -22.90
N GLY A 172 12.27 1.61 -24.02
CA GLY A 172 13.73 1.63 -24.11
C GLY A 172 14.32 2.74 -23.23
N TYR A 173 15.46 2.47 -22.60
CA TYR A 173 16.21 3.42 -21.78
C TYR A 173 17.71 3.22 -21.95
N GLN A 174 18.48 4.28 -21.69
CA GLN A 174 19.93 4.30 -21.86
C GLN A 174 20.67 3.91 -20.58
N ALA A 175 20.23 4.47 -19.45
CA ALA A 175 20.85 4.27 -18.15
C ALA A 175 19.89 4.60 -17.01
N TRP A 176 20.21 4.14 -15.81
CA TRP A 176 19.46 4.43 -14.60
C TRP A 176 20.39 4.69 -13.41
N ALA A 177 19.88 5.39 -12.40
CA ALA A 177 20.56 5.64 -11.13
C ALA A 177 19.55 5.61 -9.98
N GLN A 178 20.01 5.29 -8.78
CA GLN A 178 19.23 5.53 -7.57
C GLN A 178 19.28 7.03 -7.23
N CYS A 179 18.23 7.56 -6.61
CA CYS A 179 18.20 8.94 -6.14
C CYS A 179 17.56 9.08 -4.76
N ASP A 180 17.78 10.24 -4.14
CA ASP A 180 17.06 10.62 -2.92
C ASP A 180 15.59 11.01 -3.25
N LEU A 181 14.78 11.25 -2.20
CA LEU A 181 13.39 11.68 -2.36
C LEU A 181 13.23 13.04 -3.06
N ARG A 182 14.32 13.81 -3.20
CA ARG A 182 14.40 15.09 -3.92
C ARG A 182 14.94 14.93 -5.34
N GLU A 183 14.93 13.69 -5.87
CA GLU A 183 15.30 13.37 -7.25
C GLU A 183 16.78 13.64 -7.57
N ARG A 184 17.66 13.65 -6.54
CA ARG A 184 19.10 13.85 -6.72
C ARG A 184 19.80 12.51 -6.79
N PRO A 185 20.54 12.20 -7.89
CA PRO A 185 21.26 10.94 -8.03
C PRO A 185 22.19 10.69 -6.84
N ILE A 186 22.12 9.49 -6.25
CA ILE A 186 23.04 9.02 -5.21
C ILE A 186 24.05 8.01 -5.75
N THR A 187 23.75 7.41 -6.90
CA THR A 187 24.67 6.56 -7.66
C THR A 187 24.95 7.19 -9.02
N GLU A 188 26.03 6.75 -9.65
CA GLU A 188 26.28 7.02 -11.07
C GLU A 188 25.22 6.34 -11.93
N PHE A 189 24.98 6.91 -13.12
CA PHE A 189 24.09 6.32 -14.10
C PHE A 189 24.77 5.11 -14.77
N VAL A 190 24.10 3.96 -14.72
CA VAL A 190 24.60 2.72 -15.32
C VAL A 190 23.63 2.19 -16.37
N PRO A 191 24.13 1.63 -17.49
CA PRO A 191 23.29 0.93 -18.47
C PRO A 191 22.93 -0.48 -17.98
N GLY A 192 21.96 -1.10 -18.65
CA GLY A 192 21.59 -2.50 -18.40
C GLY A 192 20.37 -2.66 -17.48
N GLU A 193 20.17 -3.88 -16.97
CA GLU A 193 19.00 -4.26 -16.17
C GLU A 193 18.91 -3.44 -14.86
N ILE A 194 17.68 -3.07 -14.48
CA ILE A 194 17.40 -2.33 -13.25
C ILE A 194 17.13 -3.32 -12.12
N SER A 195 18.19 -3.80 -11.46
CA SER A 195 18.12 -4.81 -10.40
C SER A 195 18.75 -4.30 -9.10
N MET A 196 18.06 -4.48 -7.97
CA MET A 196 18.53 -4.04 -6.65
C MET A 196 17.98 -4.90 -5.51
N SER A 197 18.55 -4.72 -4.32
CA SER A 197 18.08 -5.36 -3.09
C SER A 197 17.47 -4.30 -2.19
N LEU A 198 16.23 -4.52 -1.76
CA LEU A 198 15.50 -3.66 -0.82
C LEU A 198 15.58 -4.23 0.60
N HIS A 199 15.77 -3.35 1.56
CA HIS A 199 15.58 -3.63 2.98
C HIS A 199 14.08 -3.66 3.35
N PRO A 200 13.73 -4.29 4.49
CA PRO A 200 12.38 -4.22 5.04
C PRO A 200 11.85 -2.78 5.12
N TYR A 201 10.69 -2.52 4.52
CA TYR A 201 10.03 -1.21 4.47
C TYR A 201 10.85 -0.09 3.80
N GLU A 202 11.78 -0.45 2.93
CA GLU A 202 12.58 0.54 2.21
C GLU A 202 11.75 1.20 1.09
N ILE A 203 11.80 2.53 1.04
CA ILE A 203 11.29 3.33 -0.07
C ILE A 203 12.46 3.58 -1.03
N MET A 204 12.33 3.08 -2.25
CA MET A 204 13.32 3.22 -3.31
C MET A 204 12.85 4.24 -4.33
N THR A 205 13.75 5.12 -4.77
CA THR A 205 13.49 6.01 -5.91
C THR A 205 14.63 5.85 -6.91
N ILE A 206 14.28 5.64 -8.18
CA ILE A 206 15.22 5.56 -9.29
C ILE A 206 14.91 6.61 -10.34
N LEU A 207 15.96 7.05 -11.03
CA LEU A 207 15.91 7.90 -12.21
C LEU A 207 16.23 7.04 -13.42
N VAL A 208 15.34 7.04 -14.41
CA VAL A 208 15.52 6.33 -15.68
C VAL A 208 15.68 7.35 -16.79
N LYS A 209 16.80 7.28 -17.51
CA LYS A 209 17.06 8.11 -18.69
C LYS A 209 16.57 7.36 -19.93
N ALA A 210 15.39 7.75 -20.43
CA ALA A 210 14.80 7.21 -21.66
C ALA A 210 15.63 7.59 -22.90
#